data_AF-A0A4S2AXQ8-F1
#
_entry.id   AF-A0A4S2AXQ8-F1
#
_cell.length_a   1.000
_cell.length_b   1.000
_cell.length_c   1.000
_cell.angle_alpha   90.00
_cell.angle_beta   90.00
_cell.angle_gamma   90.00
#
_symmetry.space_group_name_H-M   'P 1'
#
loop_
_entity.id
_entity.type
_entity.pdbx_description
1 polymer ?
#
loop_
_entity_poly.entity_id
_entity_poly.type
_entity_poly.pdbx_seq_one_letter_code
_entity_poly.pdbx_strand_id
1 'polypeptide(L)'
;MKLGLIIKSTNAGEQEVFSINKVEEWAKFAADSRSIIKDLEGFDGSGKSVIIAKILGCLGYLIGVVKARPEGSGRPNDNTTAWIHVPAKMNITGNELNSVIMYVEEQLAAPMGINPAILNELFTKEYANKDVKYSALAFIGGYNTEGSIGWRYYGIGTGYALHELLGNSLVQTSYKKYKCICFVDKSLNLSTVGGEIIKSEPKEPIMVEAPVDNNGFTAFIKTKNQEIPFTDAIEIPANTPLTVVWKKDGYFDIEKELIESNASSLSIKDNERKLVFKRSWLRISDHRSKHLNDAEIFVNGKALLTEITEISEAALREGVSIRVSHQGYEPKEKVINQISSNIEIRLDDKQYSKEYTLRIEDGKNLESDAIITVKMSNRYTGMPLKGYRSDHDGYIVYENNLMTKIKWFAIGVASVFVFGLLWAGYEALDSWVDNHEFQLGWPPITEVKKQTTYSTTSKDTELESEKAIAAKDSLKEKACTYLSSNEIWHKDSLAMYDLTKDLFDNMNSFKIEDLIKLESSELKEVEQIKKLISAARQSKEDNIKPYIGKEDHDGKYNSATDLGINIDNYISWITEKHSAAQKKAKGDTSKQSKKKENTKSDSGKKEQSASDGTKKDNIRGGI
;
A
#
# COMPACT_ATOMS: atom_id res chain seq x y z
N MET A 1 5.17 -26.41 40.25
CA MET A 1 3.82 -26.60 39.64
C MET A 1 3.25 -27.94 40.09
N LYS A 2 1.93 -28.09 40.16
CA LYS A 2 1.25 -29.35 40.55
C LYS A 2 0.40 -29.88 39.40
N LEU A 3 0.14 -31.19 39.41
CA LEU A 3 -0.78 -31.85 38.48
C LEU A 3 -2.23 -31.62 38.90
N GLY A 4 -3.15 -31.55 37.94
CA GLY A 4 -4.60 -31.53 38.21
C GLY A 4 -5.24 -32.90 38.01
N LEU A 5 -6.32 -33.20 38.74
CA LEU A 5 -7.10 -34.43 38.58
C LEU A 5 -8.61 -34.14 38.57
N ILE A 6 -9.35 -34.76 37.65
CA ILE A 6 -10.81 -34.90 37.71
C ILE A 6 -11.16 -36.34 37.38
N ILE A 7 -11.76 -37.08 38.32
CA ILE A 7 -12.33 -38.40 38.06
C ILE A 7 -13.82 -38.24 37.78
N LYS A 8 -14.23 -38.74 36.62
CA LYS A 8 -15.64 -38.82 36.21
C LYS A 8 -16.06 -40.27 36.02
N SER A 9 -17.32 -40.56 36.30
CA SER A 9 -17.92 -41.86 35.98
C SER A 9 -19.21 -41.65 35.20
N THR A 10 -19.46 -42.54 34.25
CA THR A 10 -20.69 -42.55 33.45
C THR A 10 -21.62 -43.64 33.99
N ASN A 11 -22.64 -43.23 34.74
CA ASN A 11 -23.70 -44.09 35.25
C ASN A 11 -24.99 -43.27 35.37
N ALA A 12 -26.00 -43.59 34.56
CA ALA A 12 -27.21 -42.79 34.36
C ALA A 12 -26.99 -41.30 33.92
N GLY A 13 -25.75 -40.93 33.62
CA GLY A 13 -25.31 -39.57 33.25
C GLY A 13 -23.79 -39.48 33.41
N GLU A 14 -23.17 -38.37 32.97
CA GLU A 14 -21.78 -38.06 33.35
C GLU A 14 -21.78 -37.37 34.72
N GLN A 15 -21.00 -37.87 35.67
CA GLN A 15 -20.86 -37.26 37.00
C GLN A 15 -19.38 -37.13 37.39
N GLU A 16 -19.01 -36.00 37.99
CA GLU A 16 -17.71 -35.84 38.65
C GLU A 16 -17.77 -36.50 40.03
N VAL A 17 -16.87 -37.47 40.25
CA VAL A 17 -16.81 -38.28 41.48
C VAL A 17 -15.78 -37.69 42.46
N PHE A 18 -14.70 -37.12 41.93
CA PHE A 18 -13.56 -36.64 42.73
C PHE A 18 -12.69 -35.68 41.90
N SER A 19 -12.05 -34.70 42.54
CA SER A 19 -11.08 -33.82 41.86
C SER A 19 -10.02 -33.25 42.83
N ILE A 20 -8.82 -32.96 42.29
CA ILE A 20 -7.66 -32.40 43.01
C ILE A 20 -7.04 -31.30 42.14
N ASN A 21 -6.61 -30.18 42.74
CA ASN A 21 -5.97 -29.03 42.06
C ASN A 21 -6.77 -28.54 40.83
N LYS A 22 -8.10 -28.68 40.87
CA LYS A 22 -9.01 -28.34 39.77
C LYS A 22 -9.05 -26.82 39.54
N VAL A 23 -8.87 -26.40 38.29
CA VAL A 23 -9.01 -25.00 37.85
C VAL A 23 -9.95 -24.95 36.65
N GLU A 24 -10.91 -24.02 36.66
CA GLU A 24 -11.99 -23.93 35.64
C GLU A 24 -11.48 -23.83 34.20
N GLU A 25 -10.34 -23.15 34.01
CA GLU A 25 -9.71 -22.92 32.70
C GLU A 25 -9.48 -24.21 31.91
N TRP A 26 -8.96 -25.26 32.57
CA TRP A 26 -8.70 -26.56 31.94
C TRP A 26 -9.80 -27.58 32.22
N ALA A 27 -10.50 -27.49 33.36
CA ALA A 27 -11.51 -28.46 33.79
C ALA A 27 -12.63 -28.67 32.76
N LYS A 28 -13.02 -27.61 32.05
CA LYS A 28 -14.06 -27.67 30.99
C LYS A 28 -13.72 -28.59 29.80
N PHE A 29 -12.45 -28.94 29.60
CA PHE A 29 -12.02 -29.85 28.51
C PHE A 29 -11.99 -31.33 28.93
N ALA A 30 -12.16 -31.62 30.22
CA ALA A 30 -12.37 -32.96 30.77
C ALA A 30 -13.81 -33.44 30.48
N ALA A 31 -14.11 -33.70 29.21
CA ALA A 31 -15.42 -34.09 28.69
C ALA A 31 -15.63 -35.63 28.61
N ASP A 32 -16.87 -36.05 28.35
CA ASP A 32 -17.30 -37.47 28.33
C ASP A 32 -16.55 -38.32 27.29
N SER A 33 -15.78 -39.29 27.79
CA SER A 33 -14.98 -40.24 27.02
C SER A 33 -15.80 -41.20 26.16
N ARG A 34 -17.12 -41.39 26.41
CA ARG A 34 -17.99 -42.29 25.63
C ARG A 34 -17.98 -41.97 24.14
N SER A 35 -17.82 -40.69 23.79
CA SER A 35 -17.71 -40.22 22.41
C SER A 35 -16.42 -40.64 21.66
N ILE A 36 -15.45 -41.19 22.39
CA ILE A 36 -14.13 -41.62 21.91
C ILE A 36 -14.01 -43.15 21.99
N ILE A 37 -14.38 -43.76 23.13
CA ILE A 37 -14.28 -45.22 23.31
C ILE A 37 -15.29 -46.04 22.50
N LYS A 38 -16.41 -45.43 22.07
CA LYS A 38 -17.37 -46.09 21.16
C LYS A 38 -16.76 -46.52 19.82
N ASP A 39 -15.62 -45.93 19.45
CA ASP A 39 -14.89 -46.19 18.22
C ASP A 39 -13.79 -47.28 18.46
N LEU A 40 -13.82 -47.96 19.63
CA LEU A 40 -12.97 -49.11 19.99
C LEU A 40 -13.81 -50.39 20.19
N GLU A 41 -13.67 -51.34 19.27
CA GLU A 41 -14.23 -52.68 19.42
C GLU A 41 -13.44 -53.51 20.44
N GLY A 42 -14.17 -54.23 21.29
CA GLY A 42 -13.60 -55.04 22.39
C GLY A 42 -13.24 -54.26 23.66
N PHE A 43 -13.71 -53.01 23.79
CA PHE A 43 -13.62 -52.18 25.00
C PHE A 43 -14.89 -52.30 25.87
N ASP A 44 -15.24 -53.54 26.19
CA ASP A 44 -16.46 -53.94 26.90
C ASP A 44 -16.13 -54.86 28.09
N GLY A 45 -16.72 -54.56 29.26
CA GLY A 45 -16.77 -55.43 30.46
C GLY A 45 -15.44 -55.85 31.12
N SER A 46 -14.32 -55.70 30.45
CA SER A 46 -13.11 -56.50 30.64
C SER A 46 -12.05 -55.84 31.53
N GLY A 47 -12.39 -54.71 32.17
CA GLY A 47 -11.48 -53.96 33.04
C GLY A 47 -10.28 -53.32 32.33
N LYS A 48 -10.19 -53.44 30.99
CA LYS A 48 -9.18 -52.83 30.13
C LYS A 48 -9.14 -51.31 30.29
N SER A 49 -7.97 -50.74 30.06
CA SER A 49 -7.75 -49.30 30.12
C SER A 49 -7.21 -48.76 28.80
N VAL A 50 -7.56 -47.52 28.46
CA VAL A 50 -7.09 -46.79 27.28
C VAL A 50 -6.72 -45.37 27.69
N ILE A 51 -5.63 -44.85 27.14
CA ILE A 51 -5.09 -43.53 27.49
C ILE A 51 -5.42 -42.52 26.38
N ILE A 52 -6.06 -41.41 26.72
CA ILE A 52 -6.46 -40.35 25.78
C ILE A 52 -5.68 -39.08 26.09
N ALA A 53 -5.03 -38.45 25.10
CA ALA A 53 -4.41 -37.14 25.24
C ALA A 53 -5.18 -36.04 24.47
N LYS A 54 -5.39 -34.88 25.11
CA LYS A 54 -5.91 -33.65 24.50
C LYS A 54 -4.92 -32.51 24.72
N ILE A 55 -4.45 -31.90 23.63
CA ILE A 55 -3.51 -30.76 23.68
C ILE A 55 -4.30 -29.46 23.89
N LEU A 56 -4.01 -28.70 24.93
CA LEU A 56 -4.72 -27.46 25.32
C LEU A 56 -3.91 -26.19 25.05
N GLY A 57 -2.85 -26.25 24.25
CA GLY A 57 -1.97 -25.11 23.96
C GLY A 57 -1.30 -24.55 25.21
N CYS A 58 -1.48 -23.25 25.46
CA CYS A 58 -0.90 -22.55 26.61
C CYS A 58 -1.36 -23.09 27.98
N LEU A 59 -2.50 -23.79 28.04
CA LEU A 59 -2.96 -24.45 29.28
C LEU A 59 -2.25 -25.79 29.53
N GLY A 60 -1.61 -26.39 28.52
CA GLY A 60 -0.86 -27.63 28.63
C GLY A 60 -1.54 -28.79 27.91
N TYR A 61 -1.73 -29.92 28.58
CA TYR A 61 -2.48 -31.06 28.05
C TYR A 61 -3.24 -31.83 29.14
N LEU A 62 -4.25 -32.59 28.70
CA LEU A 62 -4.99 -33.54 29.52
C LEU A 62 -4.68 -34.97 29.09
N ILE A 63 -4.44 -35.85 30.07
CA ILE A 63 -4.38 -37.30 29.89
C ILE A 63 -5.59 -37.94 30.58
N GLY A 64 -6.50 -38.53 29.82
CA GLY A 64 -7.62 -39.33 30.31
C GLY A 64 -7.23 -40.80 30.41
N VAL A 65 -7.13 -41.33 31.63
CA VAL A 65 -7.06 -42.77 31.89
C VAL A 65 -8.49 -43.29 31.91
N VAL A 66 -8.93 -43.94 30.82
CA VAL A 66 -10.30 -44.45 30.69
C VAL A 66 -10.31 -45.94 30.98
N LYS A 67 -11.03 -46.36 32.02
CA LYS A 67 -11.20 -47.75 32.40
C LYS A 67 -12.61 -48.24 32.07
N ALA A 68 -12.71 -49.35 31.35
CA ALA A 68 -13.98 -50.03 31.12
C ALA A 68 -14.53 -50.54 32.46
N ARG A 69 -15.83 -50.35 32.71
CA ARG A 69 -16.48 -50.94 33.88
C ARG A 69 -16.54 -52.47 33.77
N PRO A 70 -16.52 -53.22 34.89
CA PRO A 70 -16.72 -54.67 34.88
C PRO A 70 -18.00 -55.10 34.15
N GLU A 71 -17.98 -56.29 33.54
CA GLU A 71 -19.13 -56.85 32.84
C GLU A 71 -20.38 -56.92 33.75
N GLY A 72 -21.54 -56.54 33.20
CA GLY A 72 -22.79 -56.42 33.95
C GLY A 72 -22.94 -55.15 34.81
N SER A 73 -21.92 -54.28 34.94
CA SER A 73 -21.97 -53.10 35.84
C SER A 73 -22.27 -51.74 35.16
N GLY A 74 -23.17 -51.74 34.18
CA GLY A 74 -23.63 -50.52 33.50
C GLY A 74 -24.22 -50.78 32.12
N ARG A 75 -24.42 -49.71 31.34
CA ARG A 75 -24.72 -49.78 29.90
C ARG A 75 -23.42 -49.98 29.10
N PRO A 76 -23.49 -50.44 27.83
CA PRO A 76 -22.32 -50.46 26.95
C PRO A 76 -21.63 -49.08 26.87
N ASN A 77 -20.31 -49.06 26.94
CA ASN A 77 -19.44 -47.87 27.06
C ASN A 77 -19.51 -47.09 28.39
N ASP A 78 -20.28 -47.52 29.40
CA ASP A 78 -20.16 -46.92 30.73
C ASP A 78 -18.76 -47.21 31.31
N ASN A 79 -18.11 -46.17 31.80
CA ASN A 79 -16.68 -46.14 32.11
C ASN A 79 -16.40 -45.24 33.32
N THR A 80 -15.18 -45.35 33.84
CA THR A 80 -14.62 -44.34 34.75
C THR A 80 -13.38 -43.76 34.09
N THR A 81 -13.35 -42.43 33.96
CA THR A 81 -12.22 -41.70 33.38
C THR A 81 -11.56 -40.81 34.44
N ALA A 82 -10.26 -40.96 34.65
CA ALA A 82 -9.45 -39.99 35.38
C ALA A 82 -8.73 -39.06 34.40
N TRP A 83 -9.13 -37.79 34.38
CA TRP A 83 -8.48 -36.73 33.60
C TRP A 83 -7.38 -36.06 34.42
N ILE A 84 -6.13 -36.32 34.04
CA ILE A 84 -4.90 -35.77 34.61
C ILE A 84 -4.50 -34.53 33.80
N HIS A 85 -4.37 -33.37 34.42
CA HIS A 85 -3.89 -32.14 33.80
C HIS A 85 -2.40 -31.92 34.05
N VAL A 86 -1.67 -31.66 32.95
CA VAL A 86 -0.26 -31.26 32.97
C VAL A 86 -0.15 -29.82 32.43
N PRO A 87 0.25 -28.84 33.26
CA PRO A 87 0.47 -27.45 32.83
C PRO A 87 1.54 -27.31 31.73
N ALA A 88 1.37 -26.34 30.82
CA ALA A 88 2.20 -26.22 29.61
C ALA A 88 3.70 -26.01 29.86
N LYS A 89 4.08 -25.38 30.99
CA LYS A 89 5.48 -25.18 31.39
C LYS A 89 5.94 -26.15 32.48
N MET A 90 5.19 -27.20 32.78
CA MET A 90 5.68 -28.23 33.71
C MET A 90 6.83 -29.01 33.08
N ASN A 91 7.94 -29.15 33.80
CA ASN A 91 8.99 -30.10 33.46
C ASN A 91 8.66 -31.45 34.12
N ILE A 92 8.10 -32.37 33.33
CA ILE A 92 7.76 -33.74 33.73
C ILE A 92 8.19 -34.69 32.61
N THR A 93 8.92 -35.75 32.99
CA THR A 93 9.41 -36.75 32.03
C THR A 93 8.30 -37.72 31.61
N GLY A 94 8.46 -38.37 30.45
CA GLY A 94 7.55 -39.43 30.00
C GLY A 94 7.46 -40.60 31.01
N ASN A 95 8.57 -40.91 31.68
CA ASN A 95 8.63 -41.92 32.75
C ASN A 95 7.82 -41.53 33.98
N GLU A 96 7.99 -40.31 34.50
CA GLU A 96 7.21 -39.83 35.65
C GLU A 96 5.72 -39.77 35.34
N LEU A 97 5.34 -39.28 34.15
CA LEU A 97 3.95 -39.22 33.74
C LEU A 97 3.36 -40.63 33.57
N ASN A 98 4.12 -41.58 33.02
CA ASN A 98 3.74 -42.99 32.94
C ASN A 98 3.52 -43.59 34.34
N SER A 99 4.39 -43.30 35.31
CA SER A 99 4.20 -43.73 36.70
C SER A 99 2.92 -43.15 37.32
N VAL A 100 2.63 -41.86 37.12
CA VAL A 100 1.37 -41.25 37.59
C VAL A 100 0.16 -41.92 36.95
N ILE A 101 0.20 -42.22 35.65
CA ILE A 101 -0.87 -42.92 34.93
C ILE A 101 -1.09 -44.32 35.53
N MET A 102 -0.03 -45.10 35.76
CA MET A 102 -0.13 -46.43 36.35
C MET A 102 -0.73 -46.40 37.76
N TYR A 103 -0.26 -45.52 38.65
CA TYR A 103 -0.84 -45.38 39.99
C TYR A 103 -2.31 -44.94 39.95
N VAL A 104 -2.70 -44.04 39.03
CA VAL A 104 -4.10 -43.66 38.84
C VAL A 104 -4.93 -44.84 38.33
N GLU A 105 -4.40 -45.63 37.38
CA GLU A 105 -5.08 -46.83 36.88
C GLU A 105 -5.29 -47.89 37.97
N GLU A 106 -4.30 -48.12 38.82
CA GLU A 106 -4.40 -49.00 39.99
C GLU A 106 -5.50 -48.53 40.96
N GLN A 107 -5.57 -47.21 41.24
CA GLN A 107 -6.65 -46.65 42.09
C GLN A 107 -8.03 -46.74 41.42
N LEU A 108 -8.13 -46.68 40.09
CA LEU A 108 -9.37 -46.95 39.36
C LEU A 108 -9.74 -48.45 39.32
N ALA A 109 -8.78 -49.35 39.54
CA ALA A 109 -8.97 -50.79 39.62
C ALA A 109 -9.21 -51.31 41.05
N ALA A 110 -9.04 -50.46 42.08
CA ALA A 110 -9.07 -50.86 43.47
C ALA A 110 -10.47 -51.40 43.89
N PRO A 111 -10.56 -52.62 44.47
CA PRO A 111 -11.84 -53.24 44.79
C PRO A 111 -12.61 -52.56 45.93
N MET A 112 -11.92 -51.78 46.78
CA MET A 112 -12.55 -50.96 47.83
C MET A 112 -12.97 -49.56 47.33
N GLY A 113 -12.89 -49.30 46.03
CA GLY A 113 -13.08 -47.98 45.43
C GLY A 113 -11.85 -47.09 45.53
N ILE A 114 -11.99 -45.88 45.00
CA ILE A 114 -10.91 -44.88 44.89
C ILE A 114 -10.53 -44.38 46.29
N ASN A 115 -9.25 -44.47 46.66
CA ASN A 115 -8.75 -43.91 47.92
C ASN A 115 -8.28 -42.44 47.72
N PRO A 116 -8.97 -41.43 48.31
CA PRO A 116 -8.59 -40.03 48.13
C PRO A 116 -7.23 -39.68 48.73
N ALA A 117 -6.77 -40.37 49.78
CA ALA A 117 -5.51 -40.04 50.46
C ALA A 117 -4.29 -40.31 49.56
N ILE A 118 -4.26 -41.48 48.91
CA ILE A 118 -3.18 -41.89 47.99
C ILE A 118 -3.11 -40.92 46.79
N LEU A 119 -4.27 -40.56 46.23
CA LEU A 119 -4.33 -39.59 45.13
C LEU A 119 -3.92 -38.18 45.58
N ASN A 120 -4.34 -37.73 46.78
CA ASN A 120 -3.92 -36.43 47.31
C ASN A 120 -2.41 -36.35 47.51
N GLU A 121 -1.77 -37.40 48.03
CA GLU A 121 -0.31 -37.47 48.16
C GLU A 121 0.39 -37.37 46.80
N LEU A 122 -0.01 -38.21 45.83
CA LEU A 122 0.54 -38.24 44.47
C LEU A 122 0.42 -36.89 43.75
N PHE A 123 -0.74 -36.22 43.86
CA PHE A 123 -1.01 -34.94 43.19
C PHE A 123 -0.54 -33.71 43.99
N THR A 124 0.01 -33.90 45.19
CA THR A 124 0.66 -32.83 45.96
C THR A 124 2.13 -32.63 45.52
N LYS A 125 2.77 -33.62 44.87
CA LYS A 125 4.14 -33.51 44.34
C LYS A 125 4.29 -32.25 43.48
N GLU A 126 5.35 -31.48 43.76
CA GLU A 126 5.72 -30.32 42.96
C GLU A 126 6.76 -30.67 41.89
N TYR A 127 6.52 -30.16 40.69
CA TYR A 127 7.38 -30.28 39.52
C TYR A 127 7.99 -28.93 39.16
N ALA A 128 9.21 -28.96 38.64
CA ALA A 128 9.92 -27.77 38.18
C ALA A 128 9.18 -27.08 37.02
N ASN A 129 9.40 -25.77 36.90
CA ASN A 129 8.95 -24.98 35.77
C ASN A 129 10.02 -25.03 34.66
N LYS A 130 9.61 -25.08 33.39
CA LYS A 130 10.53 -24.89 32.26
C LYS A 130 10.95 -23.42 32.21
N ASP A 131 12.24 -23.15 32.20
CA ASP A 131 12.80 -21.80 32.14
C ASP A 131 12.79 -21.25 30.71
N VAL A 132 11.59 -21.09 30.17
CA VAL A 132 11.32 -20.60 28.81
C VAL A 132 10.16 -19.63 28.81
N LYS A 133 10.21 -18.61 27.95
CA LYS A 133 9.13 -17.64 27.76
C LYS A 133 7.86 -18.33 27.25
N TYR A 134 8.02 -19.20 26.25
CA TYR A 134 6.95 -19.99 25.65
C TYR A 134 7.38 -21.46 25.56
N SER A 135 6.49 -22.37 25.98
CA SER A 135 6.69 -23.80 25.79
C SER A 135 6.21 -24.24 24.41
N ALA A 136 6.70 -25.37 23.91
CA ALA A 136 6.38 -25.84 22.55
C ALA A 136 4.88 -26.12 22.33
N LEU A 137 4.14 -26.43 23.41
CA LEU A 137 2.69 -26.58 23.40
C LEU A 137 1.98 -25.28 22.98
N ALA A 138 2.49 -24.11 23.33
CA ALA A 138 1.91 -22.82 22.95
C ALA A 138 1.92 -22.61 21.41
N PHE A 139 2.94 -23.12 20.71
CA PHE A 139 3.07 -23.03 19.26
C PHE A 139 2.15 -24.02 18.51
N ILE A 140 1.85 -25.19 19.11
CA ILE A 140 0.85 -26.11 18.59
C ILE A 140 -0.55 -25.49 18.72
N GLY A 141 -0.85 -24.89 19.88
CA GLY A 141 -2.20 -24.42 20.22
C GLY A 141 -3.10 -25.56 20.72
N GLY A 142 -4.41 -25.31 20.77
CA GLY A 142 -5.40 -26.31 21.18
C GLY A 142 -5.67 -27.39 20.13
N TYR A 143 -6.26 -28.50 20.57
CA TYR A 143 -6.79 -29.57 19.73
C TYR A 143 -7.91 -29.08 18.80
N ASN A 144 -8.12 -29.78 17.69
CA ASN A 144 -9.18 -29.48 16.73
C ASN A 144 -10.49 -30.19 17.12
N THR A 145 -11.53 -29.49 17.58
CA THR A 145 -12.80 -30.10 18.00
C THR A 145 -13.46 -30.94 16.91
N GLU A 146 -13.35 -30.50 15.66
CA GLU A 146 -13.89 -31.18 14.47
C GLU A 146 -12.93 -32.22 13.88
N GLY A 147 -11.79 -32.47 14.54
CA GLY A 147 -10.77 -33.40 14.10
C GLY A 147 -11.17 -34.87 14.28
N SER A 148 -10.56 -35.76 13.49
CA SER A 148 -10.65 -37.20 13.71
C SER A 148 -9.92 -37.62 15.00
N ILE A 149 -10.11 -38.87 15.44
CA ILE A 149 -9.27 -39.48 16.48
C ILE A 149 -7.95 -39.90 15.84
N GLY A 150 -6.83 -39.55 16.47
CA GLY A 150 -5.52 -40.09 16.14
C GLY A 150 -5.20 -41.31 17.01
N TRP A 151 -5.07 -42.50 16.42
CA TRP A 151 -4.76 -43.73 17.14
C TRP A 151 -3.27 -44.02 17.12
N ARG A 152 -2.68 -44.39 18.27
CA ARG A 152 -1.27 -44.80 18.35
C ARG A 152 -1.12 -46.03 19.21
N TYR A 153 -0.57 -47.10 18.64
CA TYR A 153 -0.33 -48.34 19.37
C TYR A 153 1.02 -48.29 20.10
N TYR A 154 1.07 -48.89 21.29
CA TYR A 154 2.30 -49.09 22.08
C TYR A 154 2.36 -50.51 22.65
N GLY A 155 3.48 -50.86 23.28
CA GLY A 155 3.65 -52.15 23.97
C GLY A 155 4.18 -53.26 23.06
N ILE A 156 3.96 -54.51 23.48
CA ILE A 156 4.53 -55.70 22.82
C ILE A 156 4.08 -55.79 21.36
N GLY A 157 5.01 -56.01 20.44
CA GLY A 157 4.74 -56.05 19.00
C GLY A 157 4.62 -54.67 18.34
N THR A 158 5.02 -53.60 19.04
CA THR A 158 5.13 -52.24 18.49
C THR A 158 6.56 -51.70 18.64
N GLY A 159 6.85 -50.55 18.02
CA GLY A 159 8.15 -49.88 18.13
C GLY A 159 8.30 -48.94 19.34
N TYR A 160 7.30 -48.84 20.24
CA TYR A 160 7.32 -47.88 21.35
C TYR A 160 6.67 -48.42 22.63
N ALA A 161 7.26 -48.09 23.78
CA ALA A 161 6.61 -48.14 25.08
C ALA A 161 5.79 -46.87 25.34
N LEU A 162 4.81 -46.92 26.26
CA LEU A 162 3.94 -45.77 26.56
C LEU A 162 4.74 -44.53 27.02
N HIS A 163 5.75 -44.72 27.88
CA HIS A 163 6.56 -43.60 28.41
C HIS A 163 7.33 -42.84 27.32
N GLU A 164 7.71 -43.49 26.21
CA GLU A 164 8.41 -42.86 25.08
C GLU A 164 7.48 -41.97 24.23
N LEU A 165 6.16 -42.14 24.39
CA LEU A 165 5.13 -41.36 23.70
C LEU A 165 4.55 -40.23 24.56
N LEU A 166 4.96 -40.15 25.83
CA LEU A 166 4.46 -39.22 26.84
C LEU A 166 5.43 -38.06 27.11
N GLY A 167 5.00 -37.10 27.92
CA GLY A 167 5.81 -35.93 28.27
C GLY A 167 6.14 -35.07 27.05
N ASN A 168 7.42 -34.80 26.82
CA ASN A 168 7.91 -34.04 25.66
C ASN A 168 7.51 -34.67 24.31
N SER A 169 7.39 -36.00 24.21
CA SER A 169 6.97 -36.70 22.98
C SER A 169 5.52 -36.42 22.55
N LEU A 170 4.68 -35.85 23.43
CA LEU A 170 3.33 -35.41 23.07
C LEU A 170 3.33 -34.14 22.21
N VAL A 171 4.44 -33.41 22.16
CA VAL A 171 4.50 -32.06 21.60
C VAL A 171 4.78 -32.08 20.10
N GLN A 172 3.88 -32.73 19.34
CA GLN A 172 4.00 -32.91 17.89
C GLN A 172 3.09 -31.94 17.11
N THR A 173 3.63 -31.23 16.11
CA THR A 173 2.82 -30.40 15.19
C THR A 173 1.77 -31.21 14.45
N SER A 174 2.08 -32.45 14.09
CA SER A 174 1.17 -33.40 13.45
C SER A 174 -0.06 -33.77 14.28
N TYR A 175 -0.04 -33.56 15.60
CA TYR A 175 -1.16 -33.89 16.48
C TYR A 175 -2.28 -32.82 16.43
N LYS A 176 -1.98 -31.61 15.94
CA LYS A 176 -2.90 -30.47 15.87
C LYS A 176 -4.21 -30.74 15.09
N LYS A 177 -4.18 -31.64 14.09
CA LYS A 177 -5.34 -31.95 13.25
C LYS A 177 -6.41 -32.79 13.95
N TYR A 178 -6.07 -33.48 15.05
CA TYR A 178 -6.96 -34.41 15.75
C TYR A 178 -7.73 -33.74 16.90
N LYS A 179 -8.88 -34.33 17.26
CA LYS A 179 -9.63 -33.95 18.48
C LYS A 179 -9.00 -34.50 19.76
N CYS A 180 -8.33 -35.65 19.65
CA CYS A 180 -7.56 -36.29 20.70
C CYS A 180 -6.64 -37.36 20.10
N ILE A 181 -5.58 -37.69 20.82
CA ILE A 181 -4.72 -38.84 20.54
C ILE A 181 -5.10 -39.96 21.50
N CYS A 182 -5.28 -41.17 21.02
CA CYS A 182 -5.59 -42.33 21.85
C CYS A 182 -4.45 -43.34 21.75
N PHE A 183 -3.82 -43.61 22.90
CA PHE A 183 -2.78 -44.61 23.05
C PHE A 183 -3.40 -45.93 23.48
N VAL A 184 -3.15 -46.98 22.70
CA VAL A 184 -3.75 -48.31 22.86
C VAL A 184 -2.64 -49.34 22.98
N ASP A 185 -2.60 -50.10 24.09
CA ASP A 185 -1.67 -51.21 24.21
C ASP A 185 -2.04 -52.31 23.20
N LYS A 186 -1.08 -52.72 22.38
CA LYS A 186 -1.32 -53.67 21.30
C LYS A 186 -1.68 -55.07 21.80
N SER A 187 -1.27 -55.43 23.02
CA SER A 187 -1.59 -56.71 23.66
C SER A 187 -3.07 -56.87 24.01
N LEU A 188 -3.82 -55.77 24.15
CA LEU A 188 -5.25 -55.79 24.50
C LEU A 188 -6.17 -56.22 23.34
N ASN A 189 -5.61 -56.40 22.14
CA ASN A 189 -6.30 -56.80 20.90
C ASN A 189 -7.56 -55.98 20.58
N LEU A 190 -7.52 -54.67 20.89
CA LEU A 190 -8.58 -53.73 20.57
C LEU A 190 -8.50 -53.32 19.08
N SER A 191 -9.66 -53.24 18.43
CA SER A 191 -9.80 -52.80 17.03
C SER A 191 -10.40 -51.39 16.97
N THR A 192 -9.87 -50.54 16.08
CA THR A 192 -10.29 -49.13 15.95
C THR A 192 -11.22 -48.93 14.75
N VAL A 193 -12.44 -48.47 14.98
CA VAL A 193 -13.44 -48.20 13.94
C VAL A 193 -13.42 -46.71 13.59
N GLY A 194 -12.75 -46.37 12.49
CA GLY A 194 -12.55 -44.98 12.08
C GLY A 194 -11.37 -44.29 12.78
N GLY A 195 -11.21 -42.99 12.56
CA GLY A 195 -9.98 -42.26 12.94
C GLY A 195 -8.80 -42.56 12.01
N GLU A 196 -7.60 -42.14 12.42
CA GLU A 196 -6.35 -42.29 11.64
C GLU A 196 -5.25 -42.91 12.50
N ILE A 197 -4.55 -43.93 12.00
CA ILE A 197 -3.40 -44.52 12.70
C ILE A 197 -2.16 -43.66 12.50
N ILE A 198 -1.65 -43.10 13.59
CA ILE A 198 -0.45 -42.28 13.63
C ILE A 198 0.78 -43.19 13.54
N LYS A 199 1.55 -43.02 12.45
CA LYS A 199 2.80 -43.75 12.19
C LYS A 199 4.06 -42.87 12.25
N SER A 200 3.90 -41.55 12.42
CA SER A 200 5.04 -40.62 12.51
C SER A 200 5.84 -40.83 13.79
N GLU A 201 7.15 -40.93 13.69
CA GLU A 201 8.05 -40.98 14.84
C GLU A 201 7.85 -39.74 15.73
N PRO A 202 7.84 -39.89 17.07
CA PRO A 202 7.79 -38.74 17.97
C PRO A 202 9.15 -38.06 17.95
N LYS A 203 9.16 -36.72 17.97
CA LYS A 203 10.38 -35.93 18.10
C LYS A 203 10.28 -35.03 19.31
N GLU A 204 11.35 -34.93 20.09
CA GLU A 204 11.39 -34.02 21.23
C GLU A 204 11.32 -32.55 20.78
N PRO A 205 10.70 -31.65 21.56
CA PRO A 205 10.73 -30.24 21.27
C PRO A 205 12.14 -29.68 21.47
N ILE A 206 12.44 -28.59 20.79
CA ILE A 206 13.79 -28.04 20.69
C ILE A 206 13.82 -26.67 21.37
N MET A 207 14.83 -26.47 22.21
CA MET A 207 15.09 -25.20 22.87
C MET A 207 15.84 -24.27 21.92
N VAL A 208 15.39 -23.02 21.83
CA VAL A 208 16.01 -21.98 21.01
C VAL A 208 16.29 -20.80 21.93
N GLU A 209 17.58 -20.56 22.17
CA GLU A 209 18.06 -19.41 22.92
C GLU A 209 17.67 -18.10 22.24
N ALA A 210 17.40 -17.07 23.04
CA ALA A 210 17.22 -15.72 22.52
C ALA A 210 18.54 -15.27 21.86
N PRO A 211 18.50 -14.78 20.62
CA PRO A 211 19.72 -14.36 19.94
C PRO A 211 20.26 -13.08 20.58
N VAL A 212 21.58 -13.03 20.80
CA VAL A 212 22.26 -11.90 21.45
C VAL A 212 22.12 -10.62 20.61
N ASP A 213 21.93 -9.48 21.28
CA ASP A 213 21.88 -8.16 20.62
C ASP A 213 23.07 -7.96 19.68
N ASN A 214 22.74 -7.59 18.44
CA ASN A 214 23.69 -7.38 17.36
C ASN A 214 23.65 -5.91 16.94
N ASN A 215 24.43 -5.07 17.63
CA ASN A 215 24.60 -3.64 17.36
C ASN A 215 23.32 -2.81 17.55
N GLY A 216 22.54 -3.09 18.59
CA GLY A 216 21.31 -2.36 18.95
C GLY A 216 20.10 -2.77 18.12
N PHE A 217 20.07 -4.01 17.62
CA PHE A 217 18.90 -4.59 16.95
C PHE A 217 18.16 -5.49 17.94
N THR A 218 16.84 -5.31 18.04
CA THR A 218 15.98 -6.14 18.89
C THR A 218 15.34 -7.25 18.06
N ALA A 219 15.40 -8.49 18.54
CA ALA A 219 14.79 -9.65 17.91
C ALA A 219 13.31 -9.82 18.28
N PHE A 220 12.48 -10.16 17.30
CA PHE A 220 11.06 -10.47 17.46
C PHE A 220 10.72 -11.78 16.75
N ILE A 221 9.98 -12.68 17.41
CA ILE A 221 9.40 -13.86 16.77
C ILE A 221 8.22 -13.40 15.91
N LYS A 222 8.27 -13.69 14.60
CA LYS A 222 7.19 -13.40 13.66
C LYS A 222 6.18 -14.53 13.66
N THR A 223 5.00 -14.28 14.21
CA THR A 223 3.85 -15.18 14.09
C THR A 223 2.88 -14.63 13.04
N LYS A 224 1.89 -15.43 12.60
CA LYS A 224 0.94 -15.02 11.55
C LYS A 224 0.18 -13.71 11.84
N ASN A 225 0.00 -13.37 13.11
CA ASN A 225 -0.85 -12.24 13.52
C ASN A 225 -0.11 -11.17 14.33
N GLN A 226 1.08 -11.48 14.87
CA GLN A 226 1.80 -10.64 15.84
C GLN A 226 3.31 -10.87 15.78
N GLU A 227 4.07 -9.82 16.08
CA GLU A 227 5.50 -9.88 16.38
C GLU A 227 5.70 -9.84 17.90
N ILE A 228 6.46 -10.79 18.44
CA ILE A 228 6.60 -10.98 19.89
C ILE A 228 8.07 -10.81 20.28
N PRO A 229 8.44 -9.96 21.25
CA PRO A 229 9.84 -9.77 21.65
C PRO A 229 10.53 -11.07 22.04
N PHE A 230 11.65 -11.39 21.39
CA PHE A 230 12.44 -12.60 21.63
C PHE A 230 13.57 -12.30 22.63
N THR A 231 13.19 -12.10 23.89
CA THR A 231 14.09 -11.67 24.98
C THR A 231 14.69 -12.83 25.79
N ASP A 232 14.00 -13.97 25.82
CA ASP A 232 14.32 -15.12 26.66
C ASP A 232 14.13 -16.40 25.84
N ALA A 233 14.75 -17.50 26.26
CA ALA A 233 14.68 -18.79 25.58
C ALA A 233 13.23 -19.25 25.33
N ILE A 234 13.02 -19.91 24.20
CA ILE A 234 11.73 -20.53 23.83
C ILE A 234 11.92 -22.02 23.58
N GLU A 235 10.84 -22.77 23.74
CA GLU A 235 10.78 -24.16 23.32
C GLU A 235 9.81 -24.24 22.13
N ILE A 236 10.22 -24.86 21.02
CA ILE A 236 9.38 -25.06 19.83
C ILE A 236 9.26 -26.56 19.47
N PRO A 237 8.15 -27.02 18.88
CA PRO A 237 8.06 -28.40 18.40
C PRO A 237 9.10 -28.65 17.29
N ALA A 238 9.70 -29.84 17.24
CA ALA A 238 10.72 -30.16 16.23
C ALA A 238 10.22 -29.92 14.79
N ASN A 239 11.14 -29.43 13.94
CA ASN A 239 10.89 -29.09 12.53
C ASN A 239 9.79 -28.00 12.33
N THR A 240 9.46 -27.22 13.36
CA THR A 240 8.62 -26.02 13.20
C THR A 240 9.47 -24.90 12.59
N PRO A 241 9.08 -24.31 11.44
CA PRO A 241 9.78 -23.13 10.92
C PRO A 241 9.56 -21.95 11.88
N LEU A 242 10.66 -21.31 12.26
CA LEU A 242 10.66 -20.12 13.12
C LEU A 242 11.31 -18.97 12.34
N THR A 243 10.55 -17.90 12.11
CA THR A 243 11.06 -16.65 11.53
C THR A 243 11.25 -15.62 12.63
N VAL A 244 12.43 -15.03 12.69
CA VAL A 244 12.79 -13.92 13.58
C VAL A 244 13.00 -12.67 12.73
N VAL A 245 12.41 -11.56 13.17
CA VAL A 245 12.61 -10.24 12.56
C VAL A 245 13.43 -9.40 13.51
N TRP A 246 14.53 -8.86 13.01
CA TRP A 246 15.35 -7.90 13.72
C TRP A 246 14.94 -6.49 13.36
N LYS A 247 14.69 -5.66 14.37
CA LYS A 247 14.27 -4.27 14.20
C LYS A 247 15.20 -3.30 14.93
N LYS A 248 15.45 -2.17 14.30
CA LYS A 248 16.22 -1.05 14.85
C LYS A 248 15.76 0.24 14.18
N ASP A 249 15.56 1.29 14.98
CA ASP A 249 15.11 2.58 14.46
C ASP A 249 16.09 3.13 13.41
N GLY A 250 15.55 3.54 12.26
CA GLY A 250 16.33 4.02 11.11
C GLY A 250 16.90 2.92 10.20
N TYR A 251 16.63 1.64 10.48
CA TYR A 251 17.02 0.51 9.64
C TYR A 251 15.80 -0.21 9.06
N PHE A 252 16.02 -0.97 7.98
CA PHE A 252 15.03 -1.91 7.48
C PHE A 252 15.00 -3.16 8.37
N ASP A 253 13.82 -3.74 8.51
CA ASP A 253 13.60 -5.02 9.18
C ASP A 253 14.38 -6.14 8.47
N ILE A 254 15.12 -6.95 9.24
CA ILE A 254 15.91 -8.06 8.73
C ILE A 254 15.26 -9.37 9.16
N GLU A 255 14.73 -10.13 8.22
CA GLU A 255 14.11 -11.43 8.48
C GLU A 255 15.15 -12.56 8.43
N LYS A 256 15.08 -13.46 9.40
CA LYS A 256 15.94 -14.64 9.56
C LYS A 256 15.09 -15.86 9.84
N GLU A 257 15.43 -16.98 9.23
CA GLU A 257 14.81 -18.27 9.53
C GLU A 257 15.75 -19.14 10.36
N LEU A 258 15.20 -19.86 11.33
CA LEU A 258 15.94 -20.82 12.14
C LEU A 258 16.27 -22.06 11.31
N ILE A 259 17.55 -22.26 11.01
CA ILE A 259 18.05 -23.42 10.27
C ILE A 259 18.55 -24.47 11.27
N GLU A 260 18.06 -25.70 11.16
CA GLU A 260 18.49 -26.87 11.95
C GLU A 260 18.50 -26.65 13.47
N SER A 261 17.69 -25.71 13.96
CA SER A 261 17.63 -25.28 15.37
C SER A 261 18.90 -24.60 15.90
N ASN A 262 19.81 -24.21 15.02
CA ASN A 262 21.01 -23.47 15.40
C ASN A 262 20.68 -21.97 15.57
N ALA A 263 20.64 -21.49 16.81
CA ALA A 263 20.40 -20.07 17.12
C ALA A 263 21.40 -19.12 16.43
N SER A 264 22.60 -19.59 16.07
CA SER A 264 23.59 -18.81 15.31
C SER A 264 23.09 -18.43 13.90
N SER A 265 22.17 -19.20 13.30
CA SER A 265 21.54 -18.86 12.01
C SER A 265 20.71 -17.58 12.07
N LEU A 266 20.26 -17.18 13.26
CA LEU A 266 19.50 -15.96 13.51
C LEU A 266 20.38 -14.70 13.56
N SER A 267 21.71 -14.84 13.58
CA SER A 267 22.63 -13.68 13.66
C SER A 267 22.60 -12.79 12.40
N ILE A 268 22.70 -11.47 12.61
CA ILE A 268 22.80 -10.46 11.55
C ILE A 268 24.26 -10.30 11.11
N LYS A 269 24.49 -10.29 9.79
CA LYS A 269 25.79 -9.97 9.17
C LYS A 269 25.84 -8.49 8.76
N ASP A 270 27.04 -7.91 8.74
CA ASP A 270 27.24 -6.48 8.45
C ASP A 270 26.66 -6.04 7.09
N ASN A 271 26.64 -6.92 6.09
CA ASN A 271 26.10 -6.65 4.75
C ASN A 271 24.57 -6.71 4.68
N GLU A 272 23.90 -7.26 5.70
CA GLU A 272 22.43 -7.32 5.80
C GLU A 272 21.87 -6.06 6.46
N ARG A 273 22.70 -5.29 7.19
CA ARG A 273 22.31 -4.03 7.83
C ARG A 273 22.12 -2.92 6.79
N LYS A 274 20.85 -2.63 6.49
CA LYS A 274 20.42 -1.58 5.57
C LYS A 274 19.70 -0.47 6.32
N LEU A 275 20.18 0.76 6.17
CA LEU A 275 19.56 1.98 6.68
C LEU A 275 18.42 2.43 5.76
N VAL A 276 17.39 2.99 6.37
CA VAL A 276 16.29 3.69 5.72
C VAL A 276 16.77 5.07 5.29
N PHE A 277 16.74 5.36 3.99
CA PHE A 277 16.99 6.71 3.46
C PHE A 277 15.72 7.26 2.82
N LYS A 278 15.29 8.46 3.22
CA LYS A 278 14.05 9.09 2.73
C LYS A 278 14.34 10.25 1.78
N ARG A 279 13.59 10.35 0.69
CA ARG A 279 13.65 11.47 -0.27
C ARG A 279 13.26 12.79 0.41
N SER A 280 12.27 12.78 1.30
CA SER A 280 11.86 13.94 2.12
C SER A 280 12.96 14.54 3.01
N TRP A 281 14.07 13.84 3.26
CA TRP A 281 15.23 14.41 3.97
C TRP A 281 16.13 15.28 3.08
N LEU A 282 15.97 15.22 1.76
CA LEU A 282 16.74 16.04 0.82
C LEU A 282 16.02 17.36 0.57
N ARG A 283 16.63 18.46 0.99
CA ARG A 283 16.18 19.82 0.68
C ARG A 283 16.97 20.37 -0.49
N ILE A 284 16.35 20.38 -1.65
CA ILE A 284 16.94 20.91 -2.88
C ILE A 284 16.41 22.31 -3.10
N SER A 285 17.31 23.27 -3.32
CA SER A 285 16.97 24.66 -3.61
C SER A 285 17.92 25.28 -4.64
N ASP A 286 17.53 26.40 -5.22
CA ASP A 286 18.45 27.29 -5.94
C ASP A 286 19.30 28.15 -4.98
N HIS A 287 20.14 29.01 -5.55
CA HIS A 287 20.94 30.01 -4.83
C HIS A 287 20.11 31.08 -4.10
N ARG A 288 18.82 31.22 -4.43
CA ARG A 288 17.86 32.17 -3.84
C ARG A 288 16.96 31.52 -2.78
N SER A 289 17.25 30.28 -2.41
CA SER A 289 16.46 29.46 -1.47
C SER A 289 15.04 29.10 -1.96
N LYS A 290 14.78 29.16 -3.28
CA LYS A 290 13.57 28.61 -3.88
C LYS A 290 13.71 27.09 -3.95
N HIS A 291 12.72 26.35 -3.46
CA HIS A 291 12.71 24.88 -3.53
C HIS A 291 12.50 24.36 -4.95
N LEU A 292 13.18 23.25 -5.25
CA LEU A 292 13.16 22.55 -6.54
C LEU A 292 12.67 21.10 -6.31
N ASN A 293 11.36 20.88 -6.44
CA ASN A 293 10.71 19.63 -6.04
C ASN A 293 10.81 18.53 -7.11
N ASP A 294 10.86 18.96 -8.37
CA ASP A 294 10.95 18.19 -9.62
C ASP A 294 12.40 17.78 -9.98
N ALA A 295 13.35 17.98 -9.07
CA ALA A 295 14.73 17.54 -9.24
C ALA A 295 14.86 16.01 -9.36
N GLU A 296 15.69 15.57 -10.30
CA GLU A 296 16.15 14.19 -10.42
C GLU A 296 17.24 13.95 -9.36
N ILE A 297 17.13 12.85 -8.62
CA ILE A 297 18.03 12.51 -7.52
C ILE A 297 18.59 11.12 -7.78
N PHE A 298 19.90 10.98 -7.69
CA PHE A 298 20.62 9.72 -7.83
C PHE A 298 21.43 9.47 -6.55
N VAL A 299 21.25 8.30 -5.94
CA VAL A 299 21.98 7.86 -4.73
C VAL A 299 22.86 6.68 -5.13
N ASN A 300 24.17 6.81 -4.98
CA ASN A 300 25.18 5.84 -5.47
C ASN A 300 24.91 5.41 -6.93
N GLY A 301 24.60 6.38 -7.80
CA GLY A 301 24.30 6.17 -9.22
C GLY A 301 22.90 5.60 -9.54
N LYS A 302 22.10 5.20 -8.54
CA LYS A 302 20.73 4.71 -8.75
C LYS A 302 19.71 5.85 -8.60
N ALA A 303 18.77 5.96 -9.53
CA ALA A 303 17.70 6.96 -9.46
C ALA A 303 16.76 6.71 -8.26
N LEU A 304 16.51 7.75 -7.47
CA LEU A 304 15.61 7.74 -6.31
C LEU A 304 14.17 8.01 -6.75
N LEU A 305 13.52 6.96 -7.27
CA LEU A 305 12.15 6.98 -7.78
C LEU A 305 11.08 6.88 -6.68
N THR A 306 11.43 6.29 -5.54
CA THR A 306 10.54 6.08 -4.38
C THR A 306 10.88 7.04 -3.24
N GLU A 307 9.90 7.29 -2.36
CA GLU A 307 10.11 8.10 -1.15
C GLU A 307 11.15 7.47 -0.20
N ILE A 308 11.32 6.15 -0.22
CA ILE A 308 12.26 5.42 0.61
C ILE A 308 13.19 4.57 -0.27
N THR A 309 14.47 4.53 0.05
CA THR A 309 15.46 3.61 -0.51
C THR A 309 16.35 3.01 0.58
N GLU A 310 17.08 1.95 0.22
CA GLU A 310 18.01 1.24 1.09
C GLU A 310 19.48 1.67 0.86
N ILE A 311 20.20 1.92 1.96
CA ILE A 311 21.64 2.20 1.96
C ILE A 311 22.31 1.19 2.90
N SER A 312 23.33 0.47 2.45
CA SER A 312 24.09 -0.44 3.34
C SER A 312 25.03 0.33 4.28
N GLU A 313 25.29 -0.19 5.48
CA GLU A 313 26.29 0.41 6.37
C GLU A 313 27.68 0.53 5.72
N ALA A 314 28.05 -0.42 4.85
CA ALA A 314 29.30 -0.38 4.10
C ALA A 314 29.36 0.85 3.17
N ALA A 315 28.31 1.08 2.38
CA ALA A 315 28.23 2.25 1.50
C ALA A 315 28.21 3.57 2.28
N LEU A 316 27.64 3.59 3.49
CA LEU A 316 27.68 4.76 4.37
C LEU A 316 29.09 5.04 4.95
N ARG A 317 29.87 3.98 5.23
CA ARG A 317 31.27 4.10 5.67
C ARG A 317 32.20 4.56 4.54
N GLU A 318 31.98 4.10 3.31
CA GLU A 318 32.73 4.52 2.11
C GLU A 318 32.37 5.94 1.64
N GLY A 319 31.12 6.35 1.89
CA GLY A 319 30.58 7.66 1.53
C GLY A 319 29.51 7.54 0.45
N VAL A 320 28.28 7.90 0.78
CA VAL A 320 27.14 7.86 -0.15
C VAL A 320 27.18 9.09 -1.04
N SER A 321 27.38 8.90 -2.34
CA SER A 321 27.23 9.95 -3.34
C SER A 321 25.74 10.23 -3.60
N ILE A 322 25.35 11.48 -3.42
CA ILE A 322 24.03 12.01 -3.79
C ILE A 322 24.24 13.03 -4.89
N ARG A 323 23.85 12.67 -6.11
CA ARG A 323 23.88 13.54 -7.29
C ARG A 323 22.47 14.05 -7.59
N VAL A 324 22.34 15.35 -7.72
CA VAL A 324 21.07 16.04 -8.04
C VAL A 324 21.21 16.71 -9.40
N SER A 325 20.16 16.58 -10.21
CA SER A 325 20.05 17.17 -11.56
C SER A 325 18.69 17.87 -11.69
N HIS A 326 18.67 19.04 -12.32
CA HIS A 326 17.44 19.79 -12.60
C HIS A 326 17.63 20.61 -13.87
N GLN A 327 16.59 20.69 -14.71
CA GLN A 327 16.65 21.52 -15.92
C GLN A 327 16.88 22.99 -15.56
N GLY A 328 17.84 23.64 -16.23
CA GLY A 328 18.22 25.03 -15.96
C GLY A 328 19.35 25.23 -14.94
N TYR A 329 19.78 24.18 -14.24
CA TYR A 329 20.86 24.25 -13.25
C TYR A 329 22.05 23.35 -13.61
N GLU A 330 23.19 23.56 -12.97
CA GLU A 330 24.32 22.62 -13.04
C GLU A 330 24.08 21.43 -12.10
N PRO A 331 24.29 20.17 -12.56
CA PRO A 331 24.18 19.01 -11.68
C PRO A 331 25.21 19.07 -10.56
N LYS A 332 24.79 18.76 -9.33
CA LYS A 332 25.64 18.84 -8.14
C LYS A 332 25.73 17.50 -7.45
N GLU A 333 26.93 17.16 -6.99
CA GLU A 333 27.20 15.94 -6.26
C GLU A 333 27.62 16.28 -4.82
N LYS A 334 27.06 15.54 -3.86
CA LYS A 334 27.35 15.69 -2.43
C LYS A 334 27.55 14.31 -1.83
N VAL A 335 28.72 14.06 -1.25
CA VAL A 335 29.00 12.82 -0.52
C VAL A 335 28.59 12.98 0.94
N ILE A 336 27.92 11.99 1.52
CA ILE A 336 27.57 11.93 2.94
C ILE A 336 28.06 10.63 3.59
N ASN A 337 28.62 10.76 4.80
CA ASN A 337 29.11 9.62 5.59
C ASN A 337 28.22 9.35 6.82
N GLN A 338 27.15 10.14 6.97
CA GLN A 338 26.13 10.03 8.01
C GLN A 338 24.77 10.42 7.43
N ILE A 339 23.72 9.70 7.82
CA ILE A 339 22.34 9.99 7.44
C ILE A 339 21.76 11.02 8.43
N SER A 340 21.18 12.09 7.90
CA SER A 340 20.44 13.08 8.69
C SER A 340 19.12 13.43 8.01
N SER A 341 18.16 13.95 8.78
CA SER A 341 16.84 14.31 8.28
C SER A 341 16.75 15.67 7.56
N ASN A 342 17.89 16.36 7.39
CA ASN A 342 17.97 17.68 6.73
C ASN A 342 19.26 17.80 5.91
N ILE A 343 19.29 17.17 4.74
CA ILE A 343 20.40 17.21 3.80
C ILE A 343 20.13 18.30 2.77
N GLU A 344 20.68 19.50 2.99
CA GLU A 344 20.58 20.61 2.04
C GLU A 344 21.53 20.44 0.85
N ILE A 345 21.01 20.63 -0.37
CA ILE A 345 21.75 20.65 -1.64
C ILE A 345 21.28 21.89 -2.42
N ARG A 346 22.17 22.88 -2.57
CA ARG A 346 21.88 24.11 -3.33
C ARG A 346 22.45 23.99 -4.73
N LEU A 347 21.60 24.07 -5.75
CA LEU A 347 22.00 24.07 -7.15
C LEU A 347 22.33 25.49 -7.63
N ASP A 348 23.30 25.56 -8.53
CA ASP A 348 23.78 26.80 -9.14
C ASP A 348 23.20 26.92 -10.56
N ASP A 349 22.80 28.13 -10.96
CA ASP A 349 22.20 28.40 -12.27
C ASP A 349 23.13 27.96 -13.39
N LYS A 350 22.62 27.29 -14.43
CA LYS A 350 23.44 26.82 -15.55
C LYS A 350 23.96 27.99 -16.37
N GLN A 351 25.26 28.28 -16.24
CA GLN A 351 25.88 29.38 -16.97
C GLN A 351 26.33 28.93 -18.37
N TYR A 352 26.02 29.76 -19.36
CA TYR A 352 26.56 29.67 -20.71
C TYR A 352 27.52 30.83 -20.91
N SER A 353 28.78 30.55 -21.24
CA SER A 353 29.77 31.55 -21.61
C SER A 353 29.97 31.54 -23.13
N LYS A 354 29.96 32.72 -23.76
CA LYS A 354 30.42 32.92 -25.13
C LYS A 354 31.46 34.04 -25.16
N GLU A 355 32.53 33.81 -25.89
CA GLU A 355 33.62 34.76 -26.07
C GLU A 355 33.50 35.46 -27.42
N TYR A 356 33.88 36.73 -27.44
CA TYR A 356 33.88 37.59 -28.62
C TYR A 356 35.19 38.37 -28.64
N THR A 357 35.84 38.46 -29.79
CA THR A 357 37.14 39.15 -29.93
C THR A 357 36.93 40.57 -30.44
N LEU A 358 37.43 41.57 -29.71
CA LEU A 358 37.47 42.96 -30.15
C LEU A 358 38.90 43.31 -30.57
N ARG A 359 39.10 43.61 -31.87
CA ARG A 359 40.37 44.16 -32.35
C ARG A 359 40.54 45.59 -31.85
N ILE A 360 41.64 45.86 -31.16
CA ILE A 360 42.08 47.20 -30.78
C ILE A 360 43.36 47.52 -31.55
N GLU A 361 43.27 48.45 -32.52
CA GLU A 361 44.43 49.07 -33.15
C GLU A 361 45.03 50.12 -32.19
N ASP A 362 46.06 49.74 -31.44
CA ASP A 362 46.78 50.68 -30.55
C ASP A 362 47.80 51.54 -31.32
N GLY A 363 47.31 52.30 -32.31
CA GLY A 363 47.98 53.44 -32.98
C GLY A 363 49.38 53.24 -33.61
N LYS A 364 49.96 52.04 -33.56
CA LYS A 364 51.37 51.75 -33.85
C LYS A 364 51.59 50.39 -34.55
N ASN A 365 50.58 49.87 -35.25
CA ASN A 365 50.58 48.52 -35.85
C ASN A 365 50.81 47.38 -34.83
N LEU A 366 50.45 47.59 -33.57
CA LEU A 366 50.33 46.54 -32.57
C LEU A 366 48.86 46.12 -32.50
N GLU A 367 48.55 44.94 -33.04
CA GLU A 367 47.25 44.31 -32.85
C GLU A 367 47.16 43.83 -31.40
N SER A 368 46.22 44.41 -30.63
CA SER A 368 45.84 43.89 -29.32
C SER A 368 44.40 43.44 -29.34
N ASP A 369 44.19 42.13 -29.28
CA ASP A 369 42.85 41.54 -29.21
C ASP A 369 42.36 41.56 -27.76
N ALA A 370 41.25 42.25 -27.52
CA ALA A 370 40.54 42.19 -26.26
C ALA A 370 39.45 41.11 -26.31
N ILE A 371 39.55 40.12 -25.42
CA ILE A 371 38.55 39.04 -25.31
C ILE A 371 37.43 39.49 -24.37
N ILE A 372 36.20 39.49 -24.87
CA ILE A 372 34.99 39.78 -24.11
C ILE A 372 34.24 38.47 -23.86
N THR A 373 34.40 37.90 -22.67
CA THR A 373 33.65 36.72 -22.21
C THR A 373 32.31 37.14 -21.62
N VAL A 374 31.20 36.79 -22.27
CA VAL A 374 29.84 37.10 -21.81
C VAL A 374 29.22 35.85 -21.19
N LYS A 375 28.87 35.93 -19.90
CA LYS A 375 28.20 34.86 -19.14
C LYS A 375 26.69 35.14 -19.07
N MET A 376 25.88 34.14 -19.42
CA MET A 376 24.43 34.25 -19.57
C MET A 376 23.72 33.03 -18.97
N SER A 377 22.49 33.19 -18.48
CA SER A 377 21.67 32.09 -17.92
C SER A 377 20.90 31.29 -19.00
N ASN A 378 20.99 31.70 -20.26
CA ASN A 378 20.33 31.06 -21.40
C ASN A 378 21.32 30.84 -22.56
N ARG A 379 20.95 29.97 -23.51
CA ARG A 379 21.69 29.77 -24.78
C ARG A 379 21.45 30.92 -25.76
N TYR A 380 21.70 32.16 -25.36
CA TYR A 380 21.65 33.30 -26.26
C TYR A 380 22.89 33.30 -27.18
N THR A 381 22.66 33.32 -28.50
CA THR A 381 23.71 33.18 -29.51
C THR A 381 24.06 34.50 -30.24
N GLY A 382 23.24 35.54 -30.07
CA GLY A 382 23.36 36.84 -30.76
C GLY A 382 24.48 37.75 -30.20
N MET A 383 24.47 39.03 -30.60
CA MET A 383 25.42 40.03 -30.10
C MET A 383 24.78 40.84 -28.95
N PRO A 384 25.35 40.83 -27.73
CA PRO A 384 24.82 41.61 -26.61
C PRO A 384 25.10 43.12 -26.70
N LEU A 385 26.08 43.53 -27.52
CA LEU A 385 26.40 44.95 -27.74
C LEU A 385 25.51 45.55 -28.84
N LYS A 386 24.62 46.46 -28.46
CA LYS A 386 23.71 47.15 -29.39
C LYS A 386 24.50 47.97 -30.42
N GLY A 387 24.20 47.79 -31.71
CA GLY A 387 24.89 48.46 -32.81
C GLY A 387 26.16 47.75 -33.27
N TYR A 388 26.41 46.52 -32.82
CA TYR A 388 27.49 45.66 -33.27
C TYR A 388 26.94 44.31 -33.72
N ARG A 389 27.71 43.59 -34.55
CA ARG A 389 27.46 42.20 -34.94
C ARG A 389 28.73 41.38 -34.77
N SER A 390 28.60 40.05 -34.62
CA SER A 390 29.74 39.14 -34.71
C SER A 390 29.97 38.77 -36.17
N ASP A 391 31.21 38.91 -36.65
CA ASP A 391 31.62 38.39 -37.95
C ASP A 391 31.74 36.85 -37.94
N HIS A 392 31.96 36.23 -39.10
CA HIS A 392 32.11 34.78 -39.24
C HIS A 392 33.27 34.21 -38.41
N ASP A 393 34.35 34.99 -38.24
CA ASP A 393 35.52 34.62 -37.43
C ASP A 393 35.39 35.01 -35.94
N GLY A 394 34.20 35.40 -35.47
CA GLY A 394 33.92 35.70 -34.06
C GLY A 394 34.28 37.12 -33.59
N TYR A 395 34.85 37.95 -34.46
CA TYR A 395 35.18 39.34 -34.13
C TYR A 395 33.94 40.24 -34.00
N ILE A 396 34.01 41.24 -33.12
CA ILE A 396 32.99 42.27 -32.95
C ILE A 396 33.18 43.38 -33.98
N VAL A 397 32.18 43.60 -34.85
CA VAL A 397 32.21 44.63 -35.90
C VAL A 397 31.04 45.60 -35.71
N TYR A 398 31.32 46.90 -35.82
CA TYR A 398 30.29 47.94 -35.72
C TYR A 398 29.32 47.92 -36.91
N GLU A 399 28.02 47.92 -36.64
CA GLU A 399 26.98 47.85 -37.64
C GLU A 399 26.66 49.25 -38.20
N ASN A 400 27.52 49.71 -39.12
CA ASN A 400 27.42 51.06 -39.64
C ASN A 400 26.21 51.25 -40.59
N ASN A 401 25.15 51.84 -40.05
CA ASN A 401 23.89 52.11 -40.75
C ASN A 401 23.96 53.25 -41.82
N LEU A 402 25.18 53.67 -42.20
CA LEU A 402 25.46 54.75 -43.13
C LEU A 402 24.91 54.47 -44.54
N MET A 403 25.08 53.23 -45.04
CA MET A 403 24.65 52.83 -46.38
C MET A 403 23.12 52.92 -46.54
N THR A 404 22.39 52.61 -45.46
CA THR A 404 20.93 52.72 -45.39
C THR A 404 20.49 54.19 -45.42
N LYS A 405 21.18 55.06 -44.67
CA LYS A 405 20.94 56.52 -44.70
C LYS A 405 21.23 57.12 -46.08
N ILE A 406 22.30 56.69 -46.75
CA ILE A 406 22.63 57.12 -48.12
C ILE A 406 21.57 56.66 -49.13
N LYS A 407 21.05 55.42 -49.02
CA LYS A 407 19.94 54.96 -49.86
C LYS A 407 18.69 55.83 -49.71
N TRP A 408 18.28 56.13 -48.48
CA TRP A 408 17.11 57.00 -48.24
C TRP A 408 17.33 58.43 -48.72
N PHE A 409 18.54 58.98 -48.58
CA PHE A 409 18.91 60.28 -49.14
C PHE A 409 18.82 60.30 -50.68
N ALA A 410 19.37 59.28 -51.35
CA ALA A 410 19.32 59.17 -52.81
C ALA A 410 17.88 59.04 -53.36
N ILE A 411 17.02 58.28 -52.67
CA ILE A 411 15.59 58.16 -53.00
C ILE A 411 14.89 59.53 -52.84
N GLY A 412 15.20 60.29 -51.78
CA GLY A 412 14.67 61.64 -51.58
C GLY A 412 15.10 62.63 -52.67
N VAL A 413 16.36 62.57 -53.12
CA VAL A 413 16.83 63.42 -54.24
C VAL A 413 16.11 63.03 -55.54
N ALA A 414 15.98 61.73 -55.84
CA ALA A 414 15.32 61.26 -57.06
C ALA A 414 13.83 61.69 -57.13
N SER A 415 13.11 61.66 -56.01
CA SER A 415 11.68 62.05 -56.00
C SER A 415 11.48 63.53 -56.34
N VAL A 416 12.37 64.42 -55.90
CA VAL A 416 12.30 65.87 -56.23
C VAL A 416 12.42 66.10 -57.75
N PHE A 417 13.32 65.39 -58.44
CA PHE A 417 13.43 65.48 -59.90
C PHE A 417 12.19 64.96 -60.62
N VAL A 418 11.57 63.87 -60.14
CA VAL A 418 10.33 63.34 -60.72
C VAL A 418 9.18 64.32 -60.54
N PHE A 419 9.01 64.91 -59.34
CA PHE A 419 7.99 65.93 -59.12
C PHE A 419 8.23 67.20 -59.95
N GLY A 420 9.47 67.65 -60.11
CA GLY A 420 9.81 68.79 -60.97
C GLY A 420 9.51 68.54 -62.46
N LEU A 421 9.81 67.34 -62.97
CA LEU A 421 9.49 66.95 -64.35
C LEU A 421 7.98 66.79 -64.57
N LEU A 422 7.25 66.26 -63.60
CA LEU A 422 5.78 66.17 -63.66
C LEU A 422 5.13 67.55 -63.60
N TRP A 423 5.67 68.48 -62.80
CA TRP A 423 5.18 69.86 -62.75
C TRP A 423 5.43 70.62 -64.06
N ALA A 424 6.66 70.55 -64.61
CA ALA A 424 6.98 71.17 -65.90
C ALA A 424 6.19 70.54 -67.07
N GLY A 425 5.95 69.23 -67.03
CA GLY A 425 5.08 68.54 -67.97
C GLY A 425 3.61 68.93 -67.82
N TYR A 426 3.15 69.18 -66.60
CA TYR A 426 1.80 69.68 -66.32
C TYR A 426 1.61 71.10 -66.85
N GLU A 427 2.48 72.07 -66.51
CA GLU A 427 2.38 73.45 -67.03
C GLU A 427 2.41 73.50 -68.57
N ALA A 428 3.25 72.68 -69.22
CA ALA A 428 3.32 72.61 -70.67
C ALA A 428 2.05 72.00 -71.31
N LEU A 429 1.37 71.07 -70.63
CA LEU A 429 0.11 70.47 -71.09
C LEU A 429 -1.07 71.42 -70.84
N ASP A 430 -1.15 72.02 -69.66
CA ASP A 430 -2.19 72.96 -69.22
C ASP A 430 -2.23 74.17 -70.18
N SER A 431 -1.06 74.78 -70.46
CA SER A 431 -0.93 75.88 -71.44
C SER A 431 -1.24 75.50 -72.89
N TRP A 432 -1.23 74.22 -73.25
CA TRP A 432 -1.55 73.73 -74.59
C TRP A 432 -3.06 73.45 -74.73
N VAL A 433 -3.65 72.80 -73.72
CA VAL A 433 -5.09 72.47 -73.67
C VAL A 433 -5.96 73.73 -73.56
N ASP A 434 -5.54 74.74 -72.78
CA ASP A 434 -6.29 76.00 -72.59
C ASP A 434 -6.50 76.82 -73.88
N ASN A 435 -5.80 76.48 -74.96
CA ASN A 435 -5.91 77.14 -76.26
C ASN A 435 -6.38 76.22 -77.39
N HIS A 436 -6.72 74.94 -77.17
CA HIS A 436 -6.97 73.98 -78.27
C HIS A 436 -8.07 72.95 -77.93
N GLU A 437 -9.20 73.00 -78.63
CA GLU A 437 -10.32 72.06 -78.47
C GLU A 437 -10.41 71.07 -79.65
N PHE A 438 -10.85 69.83 -79.37
CA PHE A 438 -10.84 68.71 -80.33
C PHE A 438 -12.19 68.50 -81.03
N GLN A 439 -12.19 68.46 -82.37
CA GLN A 439 -13.39 68.25 -83.19
C GLN A 439 -13.32 66.97 -84.03
N LEU A 440 -14.47 66.32 -84.24
CA LEU A 440 -14.60 65.13 -85.11
C LEU A 440 -14.71 65.54 -86.60
N GLY A 441 -13.62 66.04 -87.15
CA GLY A 441 -13.45 66.47 -88.54
C GLY A 441 -12.02 66.99 -88.77
N TRP A 442 -11.54 67.07 -90.01
CA TRP A 442 -10.16 67.53 -90.28
C TRP A 442 -10.07 69.05 -90.56
N PRO A 443 -9.09 69.78 -89.98
CA PRO A 443 -8.15 69.34 -88.94
C PRO A 443 -8.85 69.20 -87.56
N PRO A 444 -8.49 68.19 -86.76
CA PRO A 444 -9.25 67.83 -85.56
C PRO A 444 -9.01 68.72 -84.33
N ILE A 445 -8.31 69.85 -84.46
CA ILE A 445 -7.99 70.75 -83.34
C ILE A 445 -8.13 72.22 -83.77
N THR A 446 -8.77 73.05 -82.95
CA THR A 446 -9.02 74.50 -83.20
C THR A 446 -8.99 75.31 -81.90
N GLU A 447 -8.54 76.58 -81.96
CA GLU A 447 -8.39 77.41 -80.76
C GLU A 447 -9.70 78.04 -80.26
N VAL A 448 -9.99 77.91 -78.96
CA VAL A 448 -11.22 78.44 -78.30
C VAL A 448 -10.86 79.14 -76.99
N LYS A 449 -11.49 80.28 -76.70
CA LYS A 449 -11.15 81.16 -75.56
C LYS A 449 -12.11 81.02 -74.37
N LYS A 450 -11.54 80.65 -73.21
CA LYS A 450 -11.95 80.97 -71.81
C LYS A 450 -13.42 80.79 -71.39
N GLN A 451 -13.65 80.06 -70.29
CA GLN A 451 -14.00 80.70 -68.99
C GLN A 451 -13.89 79.77 -67.76
N THR A 452 -13.75 80.40 -66.59
CA THR A 452 -13.32 79.85 -65.28
C THR A 452 -14.49 79.37 -64.41
N THR A 453 -14.28 78.49 -63.40
CA THR A 453 -14.59 78.71 -61.95
C THR A 453 -14.25 77.47 -61.07
N TYR A 454 -13.84 77.77 -59.82
CA TYR A 454 -13.22 76.90 -58.79
C TYR A 454 -14.19 76.12 -57.88
N SER A 455 -13.69 75.17 -57.07
CA SER A 455 -13.79 75.22 -55.58
C SER A 455 -13.07 74.08 -54.81
N THR A 456 -12.99 74.21 -53.48
CA THR A 456 -11.90 73.73 -52.58
C THR A 456 -12.37 73.89 -51.11
N THR A 457 -12.05 73.11 -50.06
CA THR A 457 -11.38 71.80 -49.80
C THR A 457 -11.58 71.46 -48.28
N SER A 458 -11.06 70.32 -47.77
CA SER A 458 -10.89 69.96 -46.32
C SER A 458 -12.16 69.51 -45.55
N LYS A 459 -12.19 68.40 -44.77
CA LYS A 459 -11.50 68.04 -43.47
C LYS A 459 -12.07 68.81 -42.25
N ASP A 460 -12.23 68.25 -41.04
CA ASP A 460 -11.77 66.97 -40.44
C ASP A 460 -12.56 66.66 -39.12
N THR A 461 -12.63 65.37 -38.70
CA THR A 461 -12.77 64.85 -37.30
C THR A 461 -14.08 65.21 -36.52
N GLU A 462 -14.66 64.42 -35.58
CA GLU A 462 -14.12 63.58 -34.50
C GLU A 462 -15.16 62.57 -33.96
N LEU A 463 -14.76 61.31 -33.65
CA LEU A 463 -15.51 60.41 -32.76
C LEU A 463 -14.66 59.21 -32.25
N GLU A 464 -14.27 59.24 -30.97
CA GLU A 464 -13.84 58.04 -30.22
C GLU A 464 -14.73 57.86 -28.98
N SER A 465 -15.51 56.77 -28.92
CA SER A 465 -16.12 56.28 -27.67
C SER A 465 -16.60 54.82 -27.69
N GLU A 466 -16.79 54.17 -28.86
CA GLU A 466 -17.45 52.85 -28.91
C GLU A 466 -16.55 51.61 -28.78
N LYS A 467 -15.22 51.71 -28.94
CA LYS A 467 -14.34 50.53 -29.02
C LYS A 467 -14.03 49.81 -27.70
N ALA A 468 -14.24 50.44 -26.55
CA ALA A 468 -13.89 49.84 -25.24
C ALA A 468 -14.95 48.86 -24.71
N ILE A 469 -16.22 49.02 -25.10
CA ILE A 469 -17.34 48.21 -24.60
C ILE A 469 -17.40 46.88 -25.34
N ALA A 470 -17.34 46.91 -26.69
CA ALA A 470 -17.39 45.72 -27.55
C ALA A 470 -16.28 44.67 -27.25
N ALA A 471 -15.13 45.11 -26.74
CA ALA A 471 -14.03 44.21 -26.40
C ALA A 471 -14.28 43.38 -25.13
N LYS A 472 -15.04 43.88 -24.15
CA LYS A 472 -15.37 43.16 -22.91
C LYS A 472 -16.43 42.09 -23.14
N ASP A 473 -17.49 42.42 -23.88
CA ASP A 473 -18.58 41.48 -24.16
C ASP A 473 -18.06 40.27 -24.96
N SER A 474 -17.15 40.47 -25.92
CA SER A 474 -16.54 39.39 -26.72
C SER A 474 -15.74 38.37 -25.89
N LEU A 475 -15.14 38.76 -24.76
CA LEU A 475 -14.41 37.83 -23.88
C LEU A 475 -15.36 37.03 -22.97
N LYS A 476 -16.41 37.67 -22.48
CA LYS A 476 -17.47 37.04 -21.68
C LYS A 476 -18.22 35.96 -22.45
N GLU A 477 -18.58 36.24 -23.70
CA GLU A 477 -19.28 35.29 -24.58
C GLU A 477 -18.42 34.04 -24.84
N LYS A 478 -17.11 34.20 -25.04
CA LYS A 478 -16.16 33.09 -25.22
C LYS A 478 -16.03 32.22 -23.97
N ALA A 479 -15.97 32.83 -22.78
CA ALA A 479 -15.96 32.09 -21.52
C ALA A 479 -17.27 31.29 -21.32
N CYS A 480 -18.43 31.90 -21.57
CA CYS A 480 -19.73 31.23 -21.47
C CYS A 480 -19.87 30.09 -22.49
N THR A 481 -19.36 30.29 -23.72
CA THR A 481 -19.33 29.25 -24.76
C THR A 481 -18.45 28.08 -24.34
N TYR A 482 -17.23 28.34 -23.85
CA TYR A 482 -16.32 27.30 -23.36
C TYR A 482 -16.97 26.45 -22.26
N LEU A 483 -17.56 27.09 -21.24
CA LEU A 483 -18.23 26.38 -20.15
C LEU A 483 -19.46 25.59 -20.62
N SER A 484 -20.17 26.05 -21.65
CA SER A 484 -21.39 25.37 -22.14
C SER A 484 -21.09 24.21 -23.09
N SER A 485 -19.95 24.23 -23.79
CA SER A 485 -19.62 23.27 -24.85
C SER A 485 -18.65 22.16 -24.45
N ASN A 486 -18.08 22.19 -23.24
CA ASN A 486 -17.10 21.21 -22.78
C ASN A 486 -17.58 20.51 -21.50
N GLU A 487 -17.55 19.18 -21.50
CA GLU A 487 -17.85 18.34 -20.33
C GLU A 487 -16.68 18.27 -19.33
N ILE A 488 -15.45 18.54 -19.81
CA ILE A 488 -14.22 18.58 -19.02
C ILE A 488 -13.67 20.00 -19.06
N TRP A 489 -13.56 20.63 -17.90
CA TRP A 489 -12.99 21.97 -17.77
C TRP A 489 -11.53 21.88 -17.38
N HIS A 490 -10.65 22.43 -18.23
CA HIS A 490 -9.21 22.38 -18.02
C HIS A 490 -8.69 23.65 -17.35
N LYS A 491 -7.76 23.50 -16.39
CA LYS A 491 -7.17 24.62 -15.63
C LYS A 491 -6.65 25.74 -16.54
N ASP A 492 -5.83 25.38 -17.53
CA ASP A 492 -5.18 26.34 -18.42
C ASP A 492 -6.20 27.08 -19.31
N SER A 493 -7.30 26.43 -19.70
CA SER A 493 -8.37 27.05 -20.48
C SER A 493 -9.24 28.00 -19.64
N LEU A 494 -9.51 27.66 -18.38
CA LEU A 494 -10.24 28.54 -17.45
C LEU A 494 -9.39 29.74 -17.00
N ALA A 495 -8.07 29.59 -16.94
CA ALA A 495 -7.14 30.67 -16.60
C ALA A 495 -7.05 31.78 -17.66
N MET A 496 -7.50 31.53 -18.90
CA MET A 496 -7.49 32.52 -19.99
C MET A 496 -8.52 33.65 -19.81
N TYR A 497 -9.50 33.50 -18.91
CA TYR A 497 -10.55 34.50 -18.67
C TYR A 497 -10.61 34.89 -17.19
N ASP A 498 -10.61 36.19 -16.91
CA ASP A 498 -10.69 36.72 -15.54
C ASP A 498 -11.93 36.25 -14.76
N LEU A 499 -13.02 35.96 -15.47
CA LEU A 499 -14.28 35.45 -14.90
C LEU A 499 -14.18 33.99 -14.41
N THR A 500 -13.22 33.21 -14.90
CA THR A 500 -13.11 31.76 -14.63
C THR A 500 -11.79 31.31 -13.99
N LYS A 501 -10.79 32.19 -13.88
CA LYS A 501 -9.44 31.83 -13.42
C LYS A 501 -9.37 31.08 -12.08
N ASP A 502 -10.23 31.44 -11.12
CA ASP A 502 -10.26 30.85 -9.79
C ASP A 502 -11.20 29.62 -9.70
N LEU A 503 -12.03 29.37 -10.74
CA LEU A 503 -13.07 28.35 -10.74
C LEU A 503 -12.49 26.94 -10.57
N PHE A 504 -11.43 26.62 -11.31
CA PHE A 504 -10.76 25.30 -11.23
C PHE A 504 -10.22 25.01 -9.83
N ASP A 505 -9.50 25.96 -9.22
CA ASP A 505 -8.88 25.76 -7.92
C ASP A 505 -9.91 25.77 -6.77
N ASN A 506 -11.01 26.50 -6.92
CA ASN A 506 -12.15 26.44 -6.01
C ASN A 506 -12.88 25.10 -6.08
N MET A 507 -13.11 24.55 -7.27
CA MET A 507 -13.68 23.20 -7.44
C MET A 507 -12.74 22.13 -6.89
N ASN A 508 -11.47 22.13 -7.33
CA ASN A 508 -10.50 21.10 -6.95
C ASN A 508 -10.25 21.06 -5.43
N SER A 509 -10.29 22.21 -4.76
CA SER A 509 -10.09 22.33 -3.32
C SER A 509 -11.39 22.27 -2.50
N PHE A 510 -12.52 21.88 -3.12
CA PHE A 510 -13.86 21.81 -2.51
C PHE A 510 -14.28 23.07 -1.72
N LYS A 511 -14.03 24.26 -2.25
CA LYS A 511 -14.46 25.53 -1.62
C LYS A 511 -15.96 25.78 -1.90
N ILE A 512 -16.82 25.00 -1.28
CA ILE A 512 -18.28 25.00 -1.50
C ILE A 512 -18.88 26.42 -1.35
N GLU A 513 -18.46 27.19 -0.35
CA GLU A 513 -18.85 28.60 -0.16
C GLU A 513 -18.51 29.50 -1.37
N ASP A 514 -17.35 29.32 -1.99
CA ASP A 514 -16.92 30.12 -3.13
C ASP A 514 -17.62 29.70 -4.42
N LEU A 515 -17.99 28.41 -4.55
CA LEU A 515 -18.84 27.93 -5.65
C LEU A 515 -20.27 28.49 -5.55
N ILE A 516 -20.84 28.60 -4.36
CA ILE A 516 -22.18 29.21 -4.16
C ILE A 516 -22.17 30.70 -4.56
N LYS A 517 -21.07 31.43 -4.31
CA LYS A 517 -20.95 32.85 -4.71
C LYS A 517 -21.04 33.09 -6.23
N LEU A 518 -20.88 32.06 -7.07
CA LEU A 518 -21.03 32.17 -8.53
C LEU A 518 -22.43 32.62 -8.96
N GLU A 519 -23.46 32.48 -8.12
CA GLU A 519 -24.80 33.04 -8.36
C GLU A 519 -24.79 34.58 -8.50
N SER A 520 -23.85 35.25 -7.81
CA SER A 520 -23.62 36.69 -7.91
C SER A 520 -22.72 37.10 -9.09
N SER A 521 -22.19 36.12 -9.84
CA SER A 521 -21.28 36.37 -10.96
C SER A 521 -22.01 36.54 -12.29
N GLU A 522 -21.29 37.08 -13.27
CA GLU A 522 -21.77 37.21 -14.65
C GLU A 522 -21.95 35.86 -15.38
N LEU A 523 -21.49 34.75 -14.80
CA LEU A 523 -21.58 33.39 -15.35
C LEU A 523 -22.85 32.64 -14.93
N LYS A 524 -23.67 33.25 -14.03
CA LYS A 524 -24.86 32.60 -13.43
C LYS A 524 -25.87 32.05 -14.43
N GLU A 525 -25.87 32.51 -15.68
CA GLU A 525 -26.82 32.07 -16.70
C GLU A 525 -26.45 30.74 -17.38
N VAL A 526 -25.18 30.33 -17.32
CA VAL A 526 -24.68 29.08 -17.91
C VAL A 526 -25.28 27.87 -17.18
N GLU A 527 -25.87 26.93 -17.92
CA GLU A 527 -26.62 25.81 -17.33
C GLU A 527 -25.76 24.91 -16.42
N GLN A 528 -24.54 24.59 -16.83
CA GLN A 528 -23.60 23.81 -16.01
C GLN A 528 -23.22 24.54 -14.71
N ILE A 529 -23.10 25.87 -14.73
CA ILE A 529 -22.85 26.70 -13.54
C ILE A 529 -24.09 26.69 -12.62
N LYS A 530 -25.31 26.76 -13.17
CA LYS A 530 -26.56 26.62 -12.39
C LYS A 530 -26.59 25.26 -11.66
N LYS A 531 -26.27 24.16 -12.36
CA LYS A 531 -26.20 22.81 -11.78
C LYS A 531 -25.15 22.71 -10.67
N LEU A 532 -23.94 23.26 -10.90
CA LEU A 532 -22.86 23.32 -9.92
C LEU A 532 -23.26 24.10 -8.65
N ILE A 533 -23.93 25.24 -8.80
CA ILE A 533 -24.42 26.05 -7.66
C ILE A 533 -25.48 25.26 -6.86
N SER A 534 -26.43 24.59 -7.53
CA SER A 534 -27.43 23.76 -6.82
C SER A 534 -26.78 22.58 -6.08
N ALA A 535 -25.80 21.92 -6.69
CA ALA A 535 -25.07 20.81 -6.06
C ALA A 535 -24.24 21.28 -4.87
N ALA A 536 -23.59 22.46 -4.96
CA ALA A 536 -22.85 23.07 -3.85
C ALA A 536 -23.78 23.46 -2.68
N ARG A 537 -24.98 24.00 -2.96
CA ARG A 537 -26.01 24.25 -1.94
C ARG A 537 -26.43 22.96 -1.24
N GLN A 538 -26.80 21.93 -2.01
CA GLN A 538 -27.19 20.64 -1.46
C GLN A 538 -26.08 20.04 -0.60
N SER A 539 -24.83 20.04 -1.09
CA SER A 539 -23.65 19.57 -0.34
C SER A 539 -23.52 20.23 1.03
N LYS A 540 -23.79 21.54 1.11
CA LYS A 540 -23.78 22.32 2.35
C LYS A 540 -24.97 22.02 3.27
N GLU A 541 -26.18 21.89 2.71
CA GLU A 541 -27.40 21.58 3.45
C GLU A 541 -27.37 20.16 4.04
N ASP A 542 -26.91 19.18 3.26
CA ASP A 542 -26.74 17.78 3.67
C ASP A 542 -25.49 17.52 4.54
N ASN A 543 -24.70 18.56 4.81
CA ASN A 543 -23.43 18.55 5.56
C ASN A 543 -22.43 17.50 5.03
N ILE A 544 -22.31 17.43 3.70
CA ILE A 544 -21.42 16.52 2.98
C ILE A 544 -19.98 17.01 3.10
N LYS A 545 -19.06 16.06 3.27
CA LYS A 545 -17.62 16.30 3.39
C LYS A 545 -16.89 15.68 2.19
N PRO A 546 -16.86 16.35 1.03
CA PRO A 546 -16.40 15.75 -0.23
C PRO A 546 -14.89 15.47 -0.29
N TYR A 547 -14.11 15.92 0.70
CA TYR A 547 -12.70 15.58 0.87
C TYR A 547 -12.47 14.18 1.46
N ILE A 548 -13.49 13.55 2.06
CA ILE A 548 -13.43 12.17 2.58
C ILE A 548 -13.45 11.21 1.37
N GLY A 549 -12.56 10.23 1.34
CA GLY A 549 -12.37 9.35 0.18
C GLY A 549 -11.45 9.94 -0.90
N LYS A 550 -10.80 11.08 -0.63
CA LYS A 550 -9.78 11.73 -1.48
C LYS A 550 -8.43 11.87 -0.76
N GLU A 551 -8.15 11.00 0.22
CA GLU A 551 -6.94 11.05 1.03
C GLU A 551 -5.66 10.88 0.19
N ASP A 552 -5.70 10.08 -0.87
CA ASP A 552 -4.58 9.89 -1.82
C ASP A 552 -4.32 11.14 -2.71
N HIS A 553 -5.20 12.15 -2.66
CA HIS A 553 -5.11 13.42 -3.41
C HIS A 553 -4.98 14.64 -2.47
N ASP A 554 -4.47 14.48 -1.25
CA ASP A 554 -4.42 15.52 -0.21
C ASP A 554 -5.79 16.17 0.10
N GLY A 555 -6.88 15.41 -0.04
CA GLY A 555 -8.25 15.89 0.16
C GLY A 555 -8.81 16.73 -0.99
N LYS A 556 -8.13 16.79 -2.14
CA LYS A 556 -8.58 17.47 -3.36
C LYS A 556 -9.31 16.54 -4.31
N TYR A 557 -10.10 17.09 -5.23
CA TYR A 557 -10.85 16.28 -6.19
C TYR A 557 -9.94 15.50 -7.15
N ASN A 558 -8.97 16.19 -7.74
CA ASN A 558 -7.96 15.67 -8.67
C ASN A 558 -6.59 15.50 -8.00
N SER A 559 -5.76 14.61 -8.58
CA SER A 559 -4.34 14.52 -8.24
C SER A 559 -3.55 15.71 -8.79
N ALA A 560 -2.32 15.90 -8.32
CA ALA A 560 -1.46 17.03 -8.74
C ALA A 560 -1.12 17.06 -10.25
N THR A 561 -1.29 15.94 -10.96
CA THR A 561 -1.03 15.83 -12.41
C THR A 561 -2.29 15.91 -13.27
N ASP A 562 -3.49 15.92 -12.68
CA ASP A 562 -4.75 15.97 -13.42
C ASP A 562 -5.34 17.39 -13.44
N LEU A 563 -5.19 18.05 -14.59
CA LEU A 563 -5.61 19.42 -14.83
C LEU A 563 -7.01 19.54 -15.48
N GLY A 564 -7.80 18.47 -15.54
CA GLY A 564 -9.16 18.48 -16.09
C GLY A 564 -10.22 18.02 -15.09
N ILE A 565 -11.28 18.80 -14.86
CA ILE A 565 -12.42 18.39 -14.04
C ILE A 565 -13.60 18.08 -14.96
N ASN A 566 -14.05 16.82 -15.00
CA ASN A 566 -15.34 16.48 -15.57
C ASN A 566 -16.46 17.00 -14.64
N ILE A 567 -17.33 17.85 -15.17
CA ILE A 567 -18.30 18.62 -14.39
C ILE A 567 -19.41 17.75 -13.78
N ASP A 568 -19.94 16.78 -14.53
CA ASP A 568 -21.02 15.91 -14.06
C ASP A 568 -20.52 14.93 -12.98
N ASN A 569 -19.33 14.36 -13.16
CA ASN A 569 -18.67 13.53 -12.14
C ASN A 569 -18.38 14.34 -10.86
N TYR A 570 -17.99 15.62 -11.00
CA TYR A 570 -17.76 16.50 -9.86
C TYR A 570 -19.06 16.77 -9.11
N ILE A 571 -20.13 17.08 -9.84
CA ILE A 571 -21.47 17.31 -9.28
C ILE A 571 -21.97 16.06 -8.53
N SER A 572 -21.89 14.86 -9.12
CA SER A 572 -22.24 13.61 -8.43
C SER A 572 -21.44 13.46 -7.14
N TRP A 573 -20.12 13.65 -7.20
CA TRP A 573 -19.22 13.51 -6.05
C TRP A 573 -19.57 14.45 -4.89
N ILE A 574 -19.88 15.72 -5.14
CA ILE A 574 -20.21 16.66 -4.05
C ILE A 574 -21.62 16.47 -3.47
N THR A 575 -22.50 15.72 -4.16
CA THR A 575 -23.86 15.37 -3.69
C THR A 575 -23.96 14.00 -3.01
N GLU A 576 -22.91 13.17 -3.07
CA GLU A 576 -22.87 11.85 -2.43
C GLU A 576 -22.22 11.89 -1.04
N LYS A 577 -22.68 11.02 -0.12
CA LYS A 577 -22.12 10.91 1.24
C LYS A 577 -21.00 9.87 1.29
N HIS A 578 -19.78 10.36 1.47
CA HIS A 578 -18.56 9.55 1.49
C HIS A 578 -18.23 8.96 2.86
N SER A 579 -17.81 7.70 2.88
CA SER A 579 -17.27 7.01 4.05
C SER A 579 -15.78 6.75 3.88
N ALA A 580 -14.96 7.09 4.88
CA ALA A 580 -13.51 6.91 4.82
C ALA A 580 -13.12 5.46 4.48
N ALA A 581 -12.23 5.29 3.50
CA ALA A 581 -11.83 3.98 3.03
C ALA A 581 -11.04 3.22 4.11
N GLN A 582 -11.52 2.05 4.52
CA GLN A 582 -10.69 1.09 5.25
C GLN A 582 -9.52 0.68 4.35
N LYS A 583 -8.28 0.97 4.78
CA LYS A 583 -7.05 0.62 4.05
C LYS A 583 -6.98 -0.90 3.82
N LYS A 584 -7.39 -1.34 2.63
CA LYS A 584 -7.19 -2.72 2.18
C LYS A 584 -5.73 -2.92 1.82
N ALA A 585 -5.11 -3.93 2.43
CA ALA A 585 -3.80 -4.42 2.00
C ALA A 585 -3.87 -4.92 0.54
N LYS A 586 -2.79 -4.74 -0.22
CA LYS A 586 -2.63 -5.37 -1.54
C LYS A 586 -2.64 -6.88 -1.40
N GLY A 587 -3.58 -7.55 -2.06
CA GLY A 587 -3.68 -9.01 -2.09
C GLY A 587 -4.71 -9.49 -3.12
N ASP A 588 -4.20 -10.16 -4.14
CA ASP A 588 -4.86 -11.02 -5.13
C ASP A 588 -6.10 -10.55 -5.93
N THR A 589 -5.82 -10.44 -7.23
CA THR A 589 -6.74 -10.68 -8.35
C THR A 589 -7.68 -11.87 -8.10
N SER A 590 -8.99 -11.62 -8.07
CA SER A 590 -9.99 -12.66 -8.27
C SER A 590 -11.08 -12.17 -9.22
N LYS A 591 -11.35 -12.97 -10.26
CA LYS A 591 -12.38 -12.69 -11.27
C LYS A 591 -13.76 -12.84 -10.65
N GLN A 592 -14.50 -11.74 -10.49
CA GLN A 592 -15.90 -11.81 -10.10
C GLN A 592 -16.78 -12.06 -11.33
N SER A 593 -17.06 -13.33 -11.61
CA SER A 593 -18.04 -13.73 -12.62
C SER A 593 -19.46 -13.35 -12.16
N LYS A 594 -20.19 -12.64 -13.03
CA LYS A 594 -21.58 -12.24 -12.79
C LYS A 594 -22.46 -13.47 -12.61
N LYS A 595 -22.98 -13.70 -11.39
CA LYS A 595 -24.12 -14.61 -11.19
C LYS A 595 -25.41 -13.82 -11.33
N LYS A 596 -26.09 -13.97 -12.48
CA LYS A 596 -27.47 -13.54 -12.62
C LYS A 596 -28.34 -14.41 -11.71
N GLU A 597 -29.05 -13.79 -10.80
CA GLU A 597 -30.25 -14.36 -10.22
C GLU A 597 -31.32 -14.44 -11.31
N ASN A 598 -31.99 -15.57 -11.45
CA ASN A 598 -33.17 -15.66 -12.29
C ASN A 598 -34.11 -16.75 -11.77
N THR A 599 -35.23 -16.30 -11.22
CA THR A 599 -36.30 -17.13 -10.66
C THR A 599 -37.09 -17.80 -11.78
N LYS A 600 -37.26 -19.12 -11.73
CA LYS A 600 -38.55 -19.75 -12.08
C LYS A 600 -38.65 -21.22 -11.68
N SER A 601 -39.84 -21.56 -11.21
CA SER A 601 -40.42 -22.89 -11.06
C SER A 601 -40.54 -23.62 -12.40
N ASP A 602 -40.43 -24.96 -12.40
CA ASP A 602 -41.58 -25.82 -12.73
C ASP A 602 -41.41 -27.24 -12.16
N SER A 603 -42.38 -28.12 -12.46
CA SER A 603 -42.81 -29.32 -11.76
C SER A 603 -42.70 -30.60 -12.62
N GLY A 604 -42.98 -31.77 -12.03
CA GLY A 604 -43.06 -33.08 -12.71
C GLY A 604 -41.92 -34.03 -12.30
N LYS A 605 -42.07 -35.06 -11.44
CA LYS A 605 -43.05 -36.17 -11.31
C LYS A 605 -42.83 -37.33 -12.31
N LYS A 606 -42.22 -38.42 -11.83
CA LYS A 606 -42.60 -39.86 -11.99
C LYS A 606 -41.55 -40.76 -11.28
N GLU A 607 -41.97 -41.71 -10.43
CA GLU A 607 -42.17 -43.18 -10.70
C GLU A 607 -40.87 -43.91 -11.10
N GLN A 608 -40.50 -45.12 -10.65
CA GLN A 608 -41.05 -46.22 -9.81
C GLN A 608 -39.81 -47.04 -9.33
N SER A 609 -39.74 -47.74 -8.18
CA SER A 609 -40.31 -49.07 -7.82
C SER A 609 -39.71 -49.41 -6.42
N ALA A 610 -40.36 -49.91 -5.37
CA ALA A 610 -41.32 -51.03 -5.18
C ALA A 610 -40.67 -52.43 -5.00
N SER A 611 -40.60 -52.88 -3.73
CA SER A 611 -40.58 -54.26 -3.18
C SER A 611 -40.31 -54.11 -1.66
N ASP A 612 -41.22 -54.25 -0.69
CA ASP A 612 -42.09 -55.38 -0.28
C ASP A 612 -41.32 -56.70 -0.13
N GLY A 613 -41.47 -57.53 0.93
CA GLY A 613 -42.22 -57.43 2.20
C GLY A 613 -41.43 -58.12 3.35
N THR A 614 -41.94 -58.46 4.55
CA THR A 614 -43.31 -58.85 4.94
C THR A 614 -43.49 -58.74 6.47
N LYS A 615 -44.74 -58.58 6.94
CA LYS A 615 -45.13 -58.58 8.37
C LYS A 615 -45.00 -59.95 9.07
N LYS A 616 -44.88 -59.93 10.41
CA LYS A 616 -45.80 -60.68 11.31
C LYS A 616 -45.85 -60.13 12.74
N ASP A 617 -46.98 -60.33 13.39
CA ASP A 617 -47.38 -59.67 14.64
C ASP A 617 -47.09 -60.47 15.94
N ASN A 618 -47.08 -59.74 17.06
CA ASN A 618 -47.47 -60.14 18.44
C ASN A 618 -46.86 -61.38 19.12
N ILE A 619 -46.41 -61.18 20.37
CA ILE A 619 -47.02 -61.78 21.58
C ILE A 619 -46.56 -61.02 22.84
N ARG A 620 -47.32 -61.16 23.93
CA ARG A 620 -47.28 -60.38 25.17
C ARG A 620 -47.00 -61.29 26.37
N GLY A 621 -46.13 -60.85 27.29
CA GLY A 621 -45.81 -61.50 28.57
C GLY A 621 -44.34 -61.25 28.95
N GLY A 622 -43.96 -61.13 30.23
CA GLY A 622 -44.75 -61.19 31.45
C GLY A 622 -43.93 -61.82 32.58
N ILE A 623 -43.57 -61.01 33.59
CA ILE A 623 -42.54 -61.23 34.63
C ILE A 623 -41.12 -61.00 34.08
#